data_AF-A0A8J4TME9-F1
#
_entry.id   AF-A0A8J4TME9-F1
#
_cell.length_a   1.000
_cell.length_b   1.000
_cell.length_c   1.000
_cell.angle_alpha   90.00
_cell.angle_beta   90.00
_cell.angle_gamma   90.00
#
_symmetry.space_group_name_H-M   'P 1'
#
loop_
_entity.id
_entity.type
_entity.pdbx_description
1 polymer ?
#
loop_
_entity_poly.entity_id
_entity_poly.type
_entity_poly.pdbx_seq_one_letter_code
_entity_poly.pdbx_strand_id
1 'polypeptide(L)'
;MQSDRNVTVNARNDLGQLTGQLTVGSEMVEAQCQRFEVRSSDGDRVLFSADENEISIGTDKLRVTGNEGVVFAHSVETPHIRAEPFQDLKLESPTRTLTLEAPKGVEVNAGVGEFRASCRKELTLESSEGE
;
A
#
# COMPACT_ATOMS: atom_id res chain seq x y z
N MET A 1 -19.58 26.20 -12.98
CA MET A 1 -20.06 26.64 -11.66
C MET A 1 -18.86 26.78 -10.75
N GLN A 2 -18.76 27.87 -9.99
CA GLN A 2 -17.71 28.11 -9.00
C GLN A 2 -18.39 28.71 -7.77
N SER A 3 -17.92 28.33 -6.57
CA SER A 3 -18.46 28.79 -5.28
C SER A 3 -17.30 29.32 -4.43
N ASP A 4 -17.56 30.39 -3.69
CA ASP A 4 -16.67 30.94 -2.64
C ASP A 4 -16.93 30.29 -1.26
N ARG A 5 -17.92 29.41 -1.18
CA ARG A 5 -18.33 28.69 0.03
C ARG A 5 -18.36 27.19 -0.19
N ASN A 6 -18.34 26.45 0.92
CA ASN A 6 -18.49 24.99 0.92
C ASN A 6 -19.78 24.58 0.20
N VAL A 7 -19.68 23.53 -0.60
CA VAL A 7 -20.83 22.93 -1.30
C VAL A 7 -21.12 21.58 -0.69
N THR A 8 -22.36 21.38 -0.23
CA THR A 8 -22.82 20.11 0.35
C THR A 8 -23.92 19.50 -0.50
N VAL A 9 -23.73 18.24 -0.88
CA VAL A 9 -24.73 17.42 -1.57
C VAL A 9 -25.23 16.36 -0.59
N ASN A 10 -26.55 16.30 -0.42
CA ASN A 10 -27.21 15.32 0.45
C ASN A 10 -28.04 14.35 -0.39
N ALA A 11 -27.78 13.06 -0.27
CA ALA A 11 -28.64 12.01 -0.78
C ALA A 11 -29.68 11.63 0.29
N ARG A 12 -30.94 11.50 -0.11
CA ARG A 12 -32.04 11.10 0.78
C ARG A 12 -32.81 9.93 0.16
N ASN A 13 -33.36 9.07 1.01
CA ASN A 13 -34.30 8.03 0.57
C ASN A 13 -35.72 8.59 0.42
N ASP A 14 -36.67 7.74 0.00
CA ASP A 14 -38.08 8.11 -0.21
C ASP A 14 -38.80 8.59 1.06
N LEU A 15 -38.26 8.26 2.24
CA LEU A 15 -38.74 8.73 3.55
C LEU A 15 -38.13 10.08 3.95
N GLY A 16 -37.29 10.68 3.10
CA GLY A 16 -36.59 11.94 3.36
C GLY A 16 -35.40 11.83 4.32
N GLN A 17 -35.01 10.62 4.72
CA GLN A 17 -33.87 10.39 5.61
C GLN A 17 -32.56 10.50 4.84
N LEU A 18 -31.54 11.08 5.46
CA LEU A 18 -30.20 11.22 4.87
C LEU A 18 -29.54 9.85 4.73
N THR A 19 -29.11 9.50 3.52
CA THR A 19 -28.39 8.25 3.21
C THR A 19 -26.94 8.47 2.81
N GLY A 20 -26.57 9.70 2.45
CA GLY A 20 -25.20 10.06 2.18
C GLY A 20 -25.02 11.57 2.09
N GLN A 21 -23.80 12.03 2.39
CA GLN A 21 -23.41 13.43 2.30
C GLN A 21 -22.02 13.54 1.67
N LEU A 22 -21.86 14.48 0.74
CA LEU A 22 -20.56 14.88 0.21
C LEU A 22 -20.40 16.39 0.40
N THR A 23 -19.37 16.80 1.13
CA THR A 23 -19.06 18.20 1.37
C THR A 23 -17.71 18.54 0.76
N VAL A 24 -17.70 19.50 -0.15
CA VAL A 24 -16.48 20.07 -0.76
C VAL A 24 -16.21 21.41 -0.10
N GLY A 25 -15.14 21.48 0.70
CA GLY A 25 -14.66 22.69 1.33
C GLY A 25 -13.44 23.29 0.64
N SER A 26 -12.90 24.38 1.20
CA SER A 26 -11.69 25.03 0.68
C SER A 26 -10.41 24.21 0.86
N GLU A 27 -10.38 23.30 1.84
CA GLU A 27 -9.19 22.51 2.20
C GLU A 27 -9.36 21.01 2.01
N MET A 28 -10.59 20.49 2.14
CA MET A 28 -10.85 19.06 2.13
C MET A 28 -12.18 18.72 1.46
N VAL A 29 -12.28 17.47 1.01
CA VAL A 29 -13.52 16.83 0.58
C VAL A 29 -13.87 15.74 1.58
N GLU A 30 -15.07 15.80 2.13
CA GLU A 30 -15.57 14.84 3.11
C GLU A 30 -16.75 14.07 2.52
N ALA A 31 -16.71 12.74 2.63
CA ALA A 31 -17.79 11.85 2.22
C ALA A 31 -18.29 11.04 3.44
N GLN A 32 -19.54 11.24 3.81
CA GLN A 32 -20.24 10.43 4.81
C GLN A 32 -21.24 9.52 4.09
N CYS A 33 -20.89 8.25 3.96
CA CYS A 33 -21.68 7.25 3.23
C CYS A 33 -21.33 5.83 3.70
N GLN A 34 -22.13 4.84 3.32
CA GLN A 34 -21.84 3.44 3.62
C GLN A 34 -20.62 2.91 2.85
N ARG A 35 -20.42 3.41 1.63
CA ARG A 35 -19.30 3.00 0.76
C ARG A 35 -18.94 4.14 -0.17
N PHE A 36 -17.66 4.50 -0.20
CA PHE A 36 -17.09 5.48 -1.11
C PHE A 36 -16.26 4.75 -2.18
N GLU A 37 -16.45 5.09 -3.46
CA GLU A 37 -15.70 4.50 -4.57
C GLU A 37 -15.15 5.58 -5.52
N VAL A 38 -13.91 5.40 -5.94
CA VAL A 38 -13.31 6.09 -7.09
C VAL A 38 -13.16 5.07 -8.20
N ARG A 39 -13.75 5.37 -9.36
CA ARG A 39 -13.73 4.48 -10.54
C ARG A 39 -12.85 5.05 -11.64
N SER A 40 -12.38 4.17 -12.53
CA SER A 40 -11.73 4.55 -13.77
C SER A 40 -12.66 5.41 -14.63
N SER A 41 -12.09 6.15 -15.58
CA SER A 41 -12.83 7.06 -16.46
C SER A 41 -13.87 6.37 -17.33
N ASP A 42 -13.67 5.09 -17.65
CA ASP A 42 -14.64 4.22 -18.35
C ASP A 42 -15.74 3.67 -17.42
N GLY A 43 -15.57 3.78 -16.10
CA GLY A 43 -16.49 3.30 -15.07
C GLY A 43 -16.33 1.82 -14.69
N ASP A 44 -15.54 1.06 -15.45
CA ASP A 44 -15.49 -0.40 -15.37
C ASP A 44 -14.72 -0.92 -14.15
N ARG A 45 -13.67 -0.20 -13.72
CA ARG A 45 -12.78 -0.63 -12.62
C ARG A 45 -12.90 0.30 -11.41
N VAL A 46 -13.03 -0.28 -10.23
CA VAL A 46 -12.86 0.44 -8.96
C VAL A 46 -11.36 0.60 -8.67
N LEU A 47 -10.90 1.84 -8.57
CA LEU A 47 -9.51 2.20 -8.29
C LEU A 47 -9.24 2.36 -6.79
N PHE A 48 -10.26 2.81 -6.05
CA PHE A 48 -10.23 2.94 -4.60
C PHE A 48 -11.64 2.70 -4.07
N SER A 49 -11.77 1.95 -2.98
CA SER A 49 -13.02 1.87 -2.23
C SER A 49 -12.76 1.87 -0.73
N ALA A 50 -13.66 2.48 0.03
CA ALA A 50 -13.65 2.45 1.48
C ALA A 50 -15.07 2.24 2.02
N ASP A 51 -15.20 1.34 2.98
CA ASP A 51 -16.39 1.14 3.80
C ASP A 51 -16.02 0.93 5.28
N GLU A 52 -16.98 0.52 6.10
CA GLU A 52 -16.76 0.33 7.54
C GLU A 52 -15.80 -0.82 7.89
N ASN A 53 -15.56 -1.74 6.96
CA ASN A 53 -14.77 -2.96 7.19
C ASN A 53 -13.39 -2.87 6.56
N GLU A 54 -13.28 -2.32 5.35
CA GLU A 54 -12.03 -2.32 4.61
C GLU A 54 -11.82 -1.08 3.72
N ILE A 55 -10.54 -0.87 3.37
CA ILE A 55 -10.11 0.03 2.31
C ILE A 55 -9.37 -0.81 1.27
N SER A 56 -9.84 -0.75 0.03
CA SER A 56 -9.31 -1.50 -1.10
C SER A 56 -8.77 -0.56 -2.16
N ILE A 57 -7.56 -0.85 -2.65
CA ILE A 57 -6.86 -0.04 -3.66
C ILE A 57 -6.66 -0.92 -4.90
N GLY A 58 -7.41 -0.64 -5.96
CA GLY A 58 -7.46 -1.42 -7.21
C GLY A 58 -6.58 -0.88 -8.35
N THR A 59 -5.60 -0.02 -8.04
CA THR A 59 -4.63 0.49 -9.02
C THR A 59 -3.48 -0.49 -9.22
N ASP A 60 -2.92 -0.51 -10.43
CA ASP A 60 -1.77 -1.34 -10.79
C ASP A 60 -0.49 -0.91 -10.04
N LYS A 61 -0.44 0.35 -9.57
CA LYS A 61 0.67 0.91 -8.81
C LYS A 61 0.17 1.82 -7.70
N LEU A 62 0.62 1.56 -6.47
CA LEU A 62 0.52 2.47 -5.32
C LEU A 62 1.91 3.04 -5.04
N ARG A 63 2.06 4.37 -5.09
CA ARG A 63 3.31 5.07 -4.76
C ARG A 63 3.13 5.87 -3.49
N VAL A 64 3.97 5.62 -2.49
CA VAL A 64 3.99 6.39 -1.24
C VAL A 64 5.23 7.26 -1.21
N THR A 65 5.04 8.57 -1.12
CA THR A 65 6.11 9.57 -1.23
C THR A 65 6.37 10.34 0.06
N GLY A 66 5.66 10.02 1.14
CA GLY A 66 5.90 10.63 2.44
C GLY A 66 7.24 10.18 3.02
N ASN A 67 7.92 11.07 3.73
CA ASN A 67 9.21 10.77 4.37
C ASN A 67 9.13 9.59 5.36
N GLU A 68 7.96 9.38 5.96
CA GLU A 68 7.71 8.33 6.95
C GLU A 68 7.38 6.95 6.33
N GLY A 69 7.26 6.86 5.00
CA GLY A 69 6.96 5.61 4.30
C GLY A 69 5.60 5.01 4.63
N VAL A 70 5.52 3.68 4.67
CA VAL A 70 4.33 2.91 5.07
C VAL A 70 4.71 1.99 6.22
N VAL A 71 3.86 1.94 7.25
CA VAL A 71 3.95 0.98 8.33
C VAL A 71 2.90 -0.10 8.11
N PHE A 72 3.34 -1.35 8.02
CA PHE A 72 2.46 -2.51 8.01
C PHE A 72 2.49 -3.14 9.41
N ALA A 73 1.35 -3.11 10.10
CA ALA A 73 1.24 -3.67 11.46
C ALA A 73 1.28 -5.21 11.48
N HIS A 74 1.02 -5.83 10.32
CA HIS A 74 0.97 -7.27 10.12
C HIS A 74 1.79 -7.67 8.90
N SER A 75 1.83 -8.98 8.61
CA SER A 75 2.51 -9.52 7.45
C SER A 75 1.96 -8.94 6.14
N VAL A 76 2.86 -8.62 5.23
CA VAL A 76 2.54 -8.25 3.86
C VAL A 76 2.85 -9.44 2.97
N GLU A 77 1.85 -9.92 2.24
CA GLU A 77 2.04 -10.93 1.20
C GLU A 77 2.17 -10.22 -0.16
N THR A 78 3.24 -10.51 -0.89
CA THR A 78 3.46 -9.95 -2.24
C THR A 78 4.21 -10.97 -3.09
N PRO A 79 3.85 -11.14 -4.37
CA PRO A 79 4.55 -12.07 -5.25
C PRO A 79 5.99 -11.62 -5.54
N HIS A 80 6.26 -10.31 -5.56
CA HIS A 80 7.58 -9.76 -5.86
C HIS A 80 7.89 -8.50 -5.05
N ILE A 81 9.15 -8.36 -4.67
CA ILE A 81 9.71 -7.14 -4.07
C ILE A 81 10.86 -6.69 -4.99
N ARG A 82 10.82 -5.44 -5.44
CA ARG A 82 11.83 -4.87 -6.35
C ARG A 82 12.14 -3.43 -5.99
N ALA A 83 13.37 -3.00 -6.25
CA ALA A 83 13.76 -1.59 -6.19
C ALA A 83 13.35 -0.84 -7.47
N GLU A 84 13.47 0.48 -7.43
CA GLU A 84 13.42 1.31 -8.64
C GLU A 84 14.65 1.04 -9.55
N PRO A 85 14.56 1.31 -10.86
CA PRO A 85 15.70 1.15 -11.76
C PRO A 85 16.93 1.91 -11.25
N PHE A 86 18.10 1.26 -11.31
CA PHE A 86 19.39 1.79 -10.86
C PHE A 86 19.47 2.10 -9.36
N GLN A 87 18.57 1.55 -8.55
CA GLN A 87 18.64 1.61 -7.08
C GLN A 87 18.77 0.20 -6.50
N ASP A 88 19.43 0.10 -5.35
CA ASP A 88 19.58 -1.16 -4.63
C ASP A 88 18.27 -1.55 -3.93
N LEU A 89 17.91 -2.84 -4.01
CA LEU A 89 16.86 -3.39 -3.13
C LEU A 89 17.43 -3.54 -1.72
N LYS A 90 17.06 -2.60 -0.85
CA LYS A 90 17.52 -2.56 0.53
C LYS A 90 16.47 -3.17 1.45
N LEU A 91 16.79 -4.30 2.06
CA LEU A 91 16.00 -4.91 3.15
C LEU A 91 16.79 -4.72 4.45
N GLU A 92 16.26 -3.93 5.39
CA GLU A 92 16.94 -3.60 6.64
C GLU A 92 16.05 -3.83 7.87
N SER A 93 16.67 -4.33 8.94
CA SER A 93 16.07 -4.37 10.28
C SER A 93 16.98 -3.59 11.23
N PRO A 94 16.76 -2.28 11.44
CA PRO A 94 17.66 -1.44 12.25
C PRO A 94 17.72 -1.86 13.73
N THR A 95 16.62 -2.42 14.24
CA THR A 95 16.45 -2.70 15.67
C THR A 95 16.52 -4.19 16.02
N ARG A 96 16.36 -5.08 15.04
CA ARG A 96 16.22 -6.52 15.26
C ARG A 96 16.81 -7.31 14.08
N THR A 97 16.27 -8.49 13.84
CA THR A 97 16.66 -9.40 12.78
C THR A 97 15.81 -9.15 11.54
N LEU A 98 16.40 -9.37 10.37
CA LEU A 98 15.69 -9.57 9.11
C LEU A 98 15.75 -11.07 8.80
N THR A 99 14.60 -11.71 8.62
CA THR A 99 14.49 -13.14 8.31
C THR A 99 13.90 -13.29 6.91
N LEU A 100 14.55 -14.09 6.06
CA LEU A 100 14.02 -14.53 4.77
C LEU A 100 13.90 -16.06 4.81
N GLU A 101 12.69 -16.56 4.66
CA GLU A 101 12.38 -17.99 4.66
C GLU A 101 11.63 -18.35 3.39
N ALA A 102 11.94 -19.50 2.79
CA ALA A 102 11.27 -19.99 1.60
C ALA A 102 11.16 -21.52 1.64
N PRO A 103 10.03 -22.12 1.24
CA PRO A 103 9.81 -23.57 1.33
C PRO A 103 10.84 -24.41 0.56
N LYS A 104 11.40 -23.87 -0.53
CA LYS A 104 12.39 -24.52 -1.39
C LYS A 104 13.81 -23.99 -1.21
N GLY A 105 14.07 -23.27 -0.11
CA GLY A 105 15.30 -22.54 0.12
C GLY A 105 15.29 -21.13 -0.51
N VAL A 106 16.25 -20.32 -0.09
CA VAL A 106 16.41 -18.93 -0.53
C VAL A 106 17.62 -18.86 -1.48
N GLU A 107 17.37 -18.44 -2.72
CA GLU A 107 18.43 -18.21 -3.70
C GLU A 107 18.76 -16.71 -3.74
N VAL A 108 20.05 -16.37 -3.59
CA VAL A 108 20.53 -14.99 -3.65
C VAL A 108 21.54 -14.86 -4.78
N ASN A 109 21.14 -14.17 -5.86
CA ASN A 109 21.93 -14.01 -7.06
C ASN A 109 22.21 -12.54 -7.38
N ALA A 110 23.44 -12.24 -7.78
CA ALA A 110 23.81 -10.95 -8.38
C ALA A 110 24.05 -11.17 -9.88
N GLY A 111 23.01 -10.95 -10.70
CA GLY A 111 23.09 -11.21 -12.15
C GLY A 111 24.10 -10.33 -12.90
N VAL A 112 24.43 -9.15 -12.35
CA VAL A 112 25.50 -8.26 -12.81
C VAL A 112 26.13 -7.61 -11.57
N GLY A 113 27.46 -7.63 -11.46
CA GLY A 113 28.20 -6.97 -10.37
C GLY A 113 28.71 -7.92 -9.29
N GLU A 114 28.93 -7.38 -8.07
CA GLU A 114 29.48 -8.09 -6.91
C GLU A 114 28.38 -8.40 -5.89
N PHE A 115 28.36 -9.65 -5.39
CA PHE A 115 27.57 -10.00 -4.21
C PHE A 115 28.38 -9.69 -2.95
N ARG A 116 27.89 -8.79 -2.10
CA ARG A 116 28.56 -8.40 -0.85
C ARG A 116 27.67 -8.66 0.36
N ALA A 117 28.09 -9.58 1.21
CA ALA A 117 27.53 -9.76 2.54
C ALA A 117 28.46 -9.12 3.58
N SER A 118 27.89 -8.33 4.49
CA SER A 118 28.65 -7.72 5.60
C SER A 118 27.80 -7.74 6.86
N CYS A 119 28.40 -8.07 8.00
CA CYS A 119 27.74 -7.97 9.30
C CYS A 119 28.64 -7.19 10.28
N ARG A 120 28.04 -6.63 11.33
CA ARG A 120 28.80 -5.95 12.40
C ARG A 120 29.25 -6.88 13.52
N LYS A 121 28.61 -8.04 13.69
CA LYS A 121 28.86 -8.96 14.81
C LYS A 121 29.19 -10.37 14.31
N GLU A 122 28.20 -11.10 13.84
CA GLU A 122 28.35 -12.48 13.40
C GLU A 122 27.57 -12.72 12.12
N LEU A 123 28.18 -13.45 11.18
CA LEU A 123 27.57 -13.93 9.94
C LEU A 123 27.68 -15.46 9.97
N THR A 124 26.53 -16.12 10.08
CA THR A 124 26.43 -17.58 10.09
C THR A 124 25.73 -18.02 8.82
N LEU A 125 26.36 -18.94 8.08
CA LEU A 125 25.79 -19.58 6.89
C LEU A 125 25.68 -21.07 7.18
N GLU A 126 24.45 -21.52 7.44
CA GLU A 126 24.15 -22.91 7.79
C GLU A 126 23.14 -23.46 6.78
N SER A 127 23.36 -24.70 6.36
CA SER A 127 22.39 -25.48 5.57
C SER A 127 21.85 -26.58 6.48
N SER A 128 20.54 -26.61 6.68
CA SER A 128 19.85 -27.83 7.12
C SER A 128 19.73 -28.81 5.94
N GLU A 129 19.50 -30.11 6.19
CA GLU A 129 19.38 -31.12 5.13
C GLU A 129 18.47 -30.65 3.99
N GLY A 130 18.96 -30.82 2.76
CA GLY A 130 18.22 -30.54 1.53
C GLY A 130 17.36 -31.73 1.14
N GLU A 131 16.16 -31.46 0.63
CA GLU A 131 15.33 -32.46 -0.06
C GLU A 131 15.81 -32.69 -1.50
#